data_AF-A0A6A6AED9-F1
#
_entry.id   AF-A0A6A6AED9-F1
#
_cell.length_a   1.000
_cell.length_b   1.000
_cell.length_c   1.000
_cell.angle_alpha   90.00
_cell.angle_beta   90.00
_cell.angle_gamma   90.00
#
_symmetry.space_group_name_H-M   'P 1'
#
loop_
_entity.id
_entity.type
_entity.pdbx_description
1 polymer ?
#
loop_
_entity_poly.entity_id
_entity_poly.type
_entity_poly.pdbx_seq_one_letter_code
_entity_poly.pdbx_strand_id
1 'polypeptide(L)'
;MSDFNEAKTLLNLENVHTWARTKFPEVFSALPKASRVTFLDIEETSYNRSVQRSLGRSTHSKLLIIGEYAPGSEDPDSGVGAHVHSDNAEVSFYRIDEPAGGKMELHPVKSTSTVAFFAPFCDVGDDMGGSKAICRVSAIIQYYFLAAGYVSHLERHKQAPRMFTKNFEEACHWIKNGGERPTPVPSSSSRAATVRRESRESIETVAHAVTTTPRSVTVTEVRAFVPLKRERKGDITDQLPKPKRQARARNSTKASESTPTQGILSSVEASEVGVAQLRDEIASLISEKADLQSHLKHEGHAYRGLEQELEQAQEAAAEAQARATEAEALARECQKEAKKWKTKATRAEKEAATAKNELEVLRSGLTNELGEVLRSYGL
;
A
#
# COMPACT_ATOMS: atom_id res chain seq x y z
N MET A 1 3.15 -35.01 8.80
CA MET A 1 3.05 -33.71 8.13
C MET A 1 4.27 -32.92 8.54
N SER A 2 5.09 -32.44 7.61
CA SER A 2 6.28 -31.66 7.95
C SER A 2 5.85 -30.30 8.47
N ASP A 3 6.22 -29.97 9.71
CA ASP A 3 5.97 -28.65 10.28
C ASP A 3 6.65 -27.58 9.41
N PHE A 4 5.85 -26.75 8.73
CA PHE A 4 6.37 -25.65 7.93
C PHE A 4 7.08 -24.66 8.86
N ASN A 5 8.39 -24.56 8.72
CA ASN A 5 9.19 -23.61 9.45
C ASN A 5 9.27 -22.32 8.64
N GLU A 6 8.57 -21.28 9.10
CA GLU A 6 8.51 -19.98 8.45
C GLU A 6 9.88 -19.33 8.20
N ALA A 7 10.95 -19.75 8.88
CA ALA A 7 12.30 -19.23 8.68
C ALA A 7 13.24 -20.16 7.88
N LYS A 8 12.90 -21.44 7.73
CA LYS A 8 13.82 -22.47 7.19
C LYS A 8 13.29 -23.27 6.01
N THR A 9 11.97 -23.47 5.92
CA THR A 9 11.36 -24.25 4.83
C THR A 9 11.50 -23.50 3.51
N LEU A 10 11.75 -24.20 2.41
CA LEU A 10 11.82 -23.59 1.08
C LEU A 10 10.46 -22.94 0.73
N LEU A 11 10.48 -21.69 0.26
CA LEU A 11 9.27 -20.95 -0.16
C LEU A 11 8.87 -21.32 -1.59
N ASN A 12 8.54 -22.59 -1.83
CA ASN A 12 7.93 -23.06 -3.07
C ASN A 12 6.39 -23.06 -2.96
N LEU A 13 5.71 -23.21 -4.10
CA LEU A 13 4.24 -23.13 -4.15
C LEU A 13 3.56 -24.14 -3.22
N GLU A 14 4.03 -25.39 -3.22
CA GLU A 14 3.46 -26.49 -2.43
C GLU A 14 3.54 -26.21 -0.92
N ASN A 15 4.72 -25.80 -0.44
CA ASN A 15 4.94 -25.51 0.97
C ASN A 15 4.14 -24.29 1.42
N VAL A 16 4.10 -23.22 0.61
CA VAL A 16 3.32 -22.00 0.92
C VAL A 16 1.83 -22.31 0.95
N HIS A 17 1.31 -23.08 0.00
CA HIS A 17 -0.10 -23.52 -0.02
C HIS A 17 -0.44 -24.37 1.20
N THR A 18 0.40 -25.36 1.53
CA THR A 18 0.17 -26.26 2.67
C THR A 18 0.15 -25.47 3.96
N TRP A 19 1.09 -24.56 4.15
CA TRP A 19 1.15 -23.68 5.30
C TRP A 19 -0.07 -22.74 5.39
N ALA A 20 -0.42 -22.05 4.30
CA ALA A 20 -1.54 -21.10 4.29
C ALA A 20 -2.89 -21.79 4.55
N ARG A 21 -3.11 -22.97 3.95
CA ARG A 21 -4.31 -23.80 4.21
C ARG A 21 -4.38 -24.31 5.64
N THR A 22 -3.24 -24.52 6.29
CA THR A 22 -3.21 -24.98 7.69
C THR A 22 -3.42 -23.81 8.65
N LYS A 23 -2.82 -22.65 8.38
CA LYS A 23 -2.78 -21.52 9.31
C LYS A 23 -3.98 -20.60 9.19
N PHE A 24 -4.44 -20.30 7.97
CA PHE A 24 -5.54 -19.36 7.70
C PHE A 24 -6.40 -19.80 6.50
N PRO A 25 -7.00 -21.01 6.52
CA PRO A 25 -7.67 -21.62 5.36
C PRO A 25 -8.75 -20.74 4.73
N GLU A 26 -9.63 -20.16 5.54
CA GLU A 26 -10.73 -19.32 5.05
C GLU A 26 -10.21 -18.08 4.34
N VAL A 27 -9.21 -17.44 4.93
CA VAL A 27 -8.63 -16.19 4.43
C VAL A 27 -7.88 -16.45 3.13
N PHE A 28 -7.12 -17.54 3.10
CA PHE A 28 -6.40 -17.96 1.91
C PHE A 28 -7.36 -18.34 0.77
N SER A 29 -8.50 -18.98 1.08
CA SER A 29 -9.51 -19.35 0.09
C SER A 29 -10.21 -18.16 -0.57
N ALA A 30 -10.23 -16.99 0.09
CA ALA A 30 -10.78 -15.75 -0.45
C ALA A 30 -9.88 -15.10 -1.50
N LEU A 31 -8.61 -15.50 -1.58
CA LEU A 31 -7.67 -14.92 -2.53
C LEU A 31 -8.08 -15.22 -3.98
N PRO A 32 -8.11 -14.24 -4.89
CA PRO A 32 -8.38 -14.50 -6.30
C PRO A 32 -7.39 -15.48 -6.91
N LYS A 33 -7.88 -16.38 -7.76
CA LYS A 33 -7.04 -17.33 -8.49
C LYS A 33 -6.04 -16.60 -9.39
N ALA A 34 -4.86 -17.18 -9.58
CA ALA A 34 -3.81 -16.62 -10.45
C ALA A 34 -4.28 -16.41 -11.90
N SER A 35 -5.30 -17.13 -12.37
CA SER A 35 -5.90 -16.93 -13.69
C SER A 35 -6.69 -15.62 -13.84
N ARG A 36 -6.97 -14.90 -12.74
CA ARG A 36 -7.71 -13.63 -12.75
C ARG A 36 -6.80 -12.42 -12.84
N VAL A 37 -5.49 -12.60 -12.69
CA VAL A 37 -4.51 -11.52 -12.86
C VAL A 37 -3.86 -11.61 -14.24
N THR A 38 -3.52 -10.44 -14.79
CA THR A 38 -3.01 -10.34 -16.16
C THR A 38 -1.49 -10.28 -16.15
N PHE A 39 -0.85 -11.16 -16.90
CA PHE A 39 0.58 -11.10 -17.17
C PHE A 39 0.84 -10.62 -18.59
N LEU A 40 1.90 -9.84 -18.76
CA LEU A 40 2.37 -9.33 -20.04
C LEU A 40 3.78 -9.82 -20.32
N ASP A 41 4.04 -10.14 -21.58
CA ASP A 41 5.34 -10.62 -22.06
C ASP A 41 6.30 -9.46 -22.31
N ILE A 42 7.50 -9.59 -21.76
CA ILE A 42 8.62 -8.68 -21.95
C ILE A 42 9.40 -9.14 -23.18
N GLU A 43 9.28 -8.43 -24.31
CA GLU A 43 10.18 -8.61 -25.46
C GLU A 43 11.55 -7.96 -25.21
N GLU A 44 12.67 -8.66 -25.39
CA GLU A 44 14.04 -8.17 -25.07
C GLU A 44 14.46 -6.86 -25.76
N THR A 45 13.77 -6.42 -26.81
CA THR A 45 14.19 -5.28 -27.65
C THR A 45 13.52 -3.94 -27.32
N SER A 46 12.73 -3.89 -26.26
CA SER A 46 11.77 -2.80 -26.01
C SER A 46 12.15 -1.86 -24.84
N TYR A 47 13.33 -2.05 -24.22
CA TYR A 47 13.65 -1.37 -22.95
C TYR A 47 14.74 -0.33 -23.03
N ASN A 48 14.61 0.66 -22.15
CA ASN A 48 15.71 1.54 -21.77
C ASN A 48 16.86 0.72 -21.13
N ARG A 49 18.11 1.15 -21.30
CA ARG A 49 19.33 0.42 -20.93
C ARG A 49 19.40 0.05 -19.45
N SER A 50 18.79 0.86 -18.57
CA SER A 50 18.71 0.60 -17.12
C SER A 50 17.78 -0.57 -16.81
N VAL A 51 16.61 -0.61 -17.44
CA VAL A 51 15.60 -1.68 -17.28
C VAL A 51 16.08 -2.98 -17.92
N GLN A 52 16.80 -2.89 -19.04
CA GLN A 52 17.42 -4.06 -19.68
C GLN A 52 18.47 -4.73 -18.77
N ARG A 53 19.23 -3.95 -17.99
CA ARG A 53 20.19 -4.51 -17.02
C ARG A 53 19.51 -5.19 -15.83
N SER A 54 18.38 -4.68 -15.35
CA SER A 54 17.65 -5.29 -14.23
C SER A 54 16.89 -6.53 -14.69
N LEU A 55 16.14 -6.45 -15.79
CA LEU A 55 15.33 -7.56 -16.30
C LEU A 55 16.19 -8.64 -16.97
N GLY A 56 17.31 -8.28 -17.60
CA GLY A 56 18.20 -9.23 -18.28
C GLY A 56 18.93 -10.20 -17.35
N ARG A 57 18.78 -10.05 -16.03
CA ARG A 57 19.27 -11.01 -15.02
C ARG A 57 18.19 -11.94 -14.50
N SER A 58 16.93 -11.67 -14.84
CA SER A 58 15.79 -12.46 -14.39
C SER A 58 15.70 -13.78 -15.14
N THR A 59 15.17 -14.80 -14.47
CA THR A 59 14.92 -16.12 -15.05
C THR A 59 13.64 -16.18 -15.90
N HIS A 60 12.83 -15.12 -15.91
CA HIS A 60 11.60 -15.03 -16.68
C HIS A 60 11.36 -13.62 -17.25
N SER A 61 10.61 -13.53 -18.33
CA SER A 61 10.28 -12.29 -19.04
C SER A 61 8.80 -11.89 -18.89
N LYS A 62 8.25 -12.00 -17.68
CA LYS A 62 6.85 -11.67 -17.39
C LYS A 62 6.72 -10.45 -16.48
N LEU A 63 5.75 -9.59 -16.80
CA LEU A 63 5.25 -8.51 -15.95
C LEU A 63 3.85 -8.84 -15.49
N LEU A 64 3.55 -8.60 -14.22
CA LEU A 64 2.20 -8.68 -13.67
C LEU A 64 1.58 -7.29 -13.72
N ILE A 65 0.45 -7.12 -14.40
CA ILE A 65 -0.26 -5.84 -14.42
C ILE A 65 -0.96 -5.65 -13.07
N ILE A 66 -0.60 -4.59 -12.36
CA ILE A 66 -1.06 -4.33 -10.99
C ILE A 66 -1.95 -3.09 -10.87
N GLY A 67 -1.99 -2.23 -11.88
CA GLY A 67 -2.72 -0.97 -11.81
C GLY A 67 -2.36 -0.01 -12.94
N GLU A 68 -2.70 1.25 -12.71
CA GLU A 68 -2.44 2.38 -13.60
C GLU A 68 -1.60 3.44 -12.89
N TYR A 69 -0.82 4.20 -13.66
CA TYR A 69 0.02 5.28 -13.14
C TYR A 69 -0.81 6.55 -13.01
N ALA A 70 -0.96 7.06 -11.79
CA ALA A 70 -1.81 8.20 -11.46
C ALA A 70 -1.10 9.19 -10.50
N PRO A 71 -0.12 9.96 -10.98
CA PRO A 71 0.61 10.94 -10.18
C PRO A 71 -0.21 12.24 -10.02
N GLY A 72 -1.33 12.20 -9.29
CA GLY A 72 -2.00 13.43 -8.85
C GLY A 72 -3.31 13.83 -9.51
N SER A 73 -4.18 12.87 -9.89
CA SER A 73 -5.58 13.07 -10.30
C SER A 73 -5.89 13.51 -11.74
N GLU A 74 -4.93 13.48 -12.66
CA GLU A 74 -5.25 13.38 -14.09
C GLU A 74 -5.62 11.93 -14.48
N ASP A 75 -6.34 11.78 -15.59
CA ASP A 75 -6.77 10.47 -16.10
C ASP A 75 -5.55 9.53 -16.23
N PRO A 76 -5.68 8.25 -15.83
CA PRO A 76 -4.57 7.31 -15.85
C PRO A 76 -4.07 7.08 -17.29
N ASP A 77 -2.87 7.57 -17.59
CA ASP A 77 -2.31 7.54 -18.95
C ASP A 77 -1.61 6.23 -19.31
N SER A 78 -1.17 5.45 -18.31
CA SER A 78 -0.26 4.32 -18.54
C SER A 78 -0.49 3.17 -17.56
N GLY A 79 -0.36 1.93 -18.05
CA GLY A 79 -0.39 0.74 -17.21
C GLY A 79 0.84 0.63 -16.30
N VAL A 80 0.70 -0.04 -15.15
CA VAL A 80 1.82 -0.33 -14.25
C VAL A 80 1.97 -1.84 -14.11
N GLY A 81 3.18 -2.33 -14.38
CA GLY A 81 3.59 -3.71 -14.24
C GLY A 81 4.55 -3.91 -13.06
N ALA A 82 4.42 -5.02 -12.34
CA ALA A 82 5.40 -5.50 -11.38
C ALA A 82 6.21 -6.68 -11.93
N HIS A 83 7.47 -6.76 -11.53
CA HIS A 83 8.37 -7.86 -11.82
C HIS A 83 9.00 -8.38 -10.53
N VAL A 84 9.08 -9.71 -10.40
CA VAL A 84 9.80 -10.37 -9.31
C VAL A 84 11.15 -10.83 -9.83
N HIS A 85 12.22 -10.44 -9.15
CA HIS A 85 13.56 -10.91 -9.48
C HIS A 85 13.80 -12.27 -8.82
N SER A 86 14.46 -13.18 -9.53
CA SER A 86 14.77 -14.52 -9.00
C SER A 86 16.03 -14.57 -8.15
N ASP A 87 16.95 -13.61 -8.34
CA ASP A 87 18.26 -13.51 -7.68
C ASP A 87 18.26 -12.61 -6.44
N ASN A 88 17.18 -11.85 -6.24
CA ASN A 88 16.97 -11.03 -5.06
C ASN A 88 15.49 -11.09 -4.67
N ALA A 89 15.20 -11.11 -3.38
CA ALA A 89 13.83 -11.09 -2.83
C ALA A 89 13.11 -9.73 -3.01
N GLU A 90 13.31 -9.07 -4.15
CA GLU A 90 12.85 -7.73 -4.46
C GLU A 90 11.84 -7.71 -5.60
N VAL A 91 10.87 -6.81 -5.50
CA VAL A 91 9.85 -6.56 -6.52
C VAL A 91 10.12 -5.19 -7.13
N SER A 92 10.27 -5.15 -8.45
CA SER A 92 10.45 -3.90 -9.21
C SER A 92 9.15 -3.49 -9.90
N PHE A 93 8.92 -2.19 -9.99
CA PHE A 93 7.71 -1.61 -10.58
C PHE A 93 8.07 -0.79 -11.81
N TYR A 94 7.31 -0.97 -12.89
CA TYR A 94 7.53 -0.30 -14.16
C TYR A 94 6.22 0.27 -14.70
N ARG A 95 6.26 1.53 -15.14
CA ARG A 95 5.24 2.15 -15.97
C ARG A 95 5.41 1.65 -17.39
N ILE A 96 4.31 1.27 -18.00
CA ILE A 96 4.19 0.72 -19.35
C ILE A 96 3.61 1.82 -20.23
N ASP A 97 4.48 2.43 -21.04
CA ASP A 97 4.05 3.43 -22.03
C ASP A 97 3.97 2.75 -23.40
N GLU A 98 2.80 2.83 -24.03
CA GLU A 98 2.59 2.38 -25.41
C GLU A 98 2.45 3.62 -26.31
N PRO A 99 3.56 4.20 -26.81
CA PRO A 99 3.47 5.25 -27.81
C PRO A 99 2.80 4.71 -29.09
N ALA A 100 2.06 5.56 -29.78
CA ALA A 100 1.28 5.26 -30.99
C ALA A 100 2.07 4.64 -32.17
N GLY A 101 3.39 4.43 -32.03
CA GLY A 101 4.31 3.82 -32.99
C GLY A 101 4.74 2.38 -32.67
N GLY A 102 4.19 1.72 -31.65
CA GLY A 102 4.19 0.26 -31.55
C GLY A 102 5.36 -0.41 -30.83
N LYS A 103 6.17 0.33 -30.06
CA LYS A 103 7.14 -0.27 -29.12
C LYS A 103 6.82 0.14 -27.69
N MET A 104 6.55 -0.85 -26.86
CA MET A 104 6.26 -0.69 -25.44
C MET A 104 7.52 -0.25 -24.69
N GLU A 105 7.50 0.93 -24.06
CA GLU A 105 8.60 1.43 -23.25
C GLU A 105 8.32 1.23 -21.76
N LEU A 106 9.35 0.78 -21.02
CA LEU A 106 9.27 0.61 -19.57
C LEU A 106 10.05 1.70 -18.83
N HIS A 107 9.37 2.39 -17.92
CA HIS A 107 9.97 3.40 -17.05
C HIS A 107 9.89 2.94 -15.58
N PRO A 108 10.99 2.97 -14.81
CA PRO A 108 10.95 2.55 -13.41
C PRO A 108 10.07 3.48 -12.57
N VAL A 109 9.17 2.90 -11.77
CA VAL A 109 8.30 3.61 -10.84
C VAL A 109 8.99 3.66 -9.47
N LYS A 110 9.32 4.87 -9.02
CA LYS A 110 10.07 5.07 -7.76
C LYS A 110 9.22 5.00 -6.50
N SER A 111 7.92 5.26 -6.62
CA SER A 111 6.99 5.22 -5.49
C SER A 111 5.70 4.55 -5.90
N THR A 112 5.21 3.61 -5.08
CA THR A 112 3.91 2.99 -5.29
C THR A 112 2.74 3.85 -4.85
N SER A 113 3.00 5.01 -4.23
CA SER A 113 1.96 6.01 -3.92
C SER A 113 1.34 6.65 -5.15
N THR A 114 1.98 6.54 -6.31
CA THR A 114 1.51 7.08 -7.60
C THR A 114 0.81 6.02 -8.45
N VAL A 115 0.46 4.86 -7.86
CA VAL A 115 -0.15 3.73 -8.58
C VAL A 115 -1.59 3.55 -8.10
N ALA A 116 -2.54 3.68 -9.01
CA ALA A 116 -3.92 3.28 -8.82
C ALA A 116 -4.01 1.77 -9.03
N PHE A 117 -3.92 1.00 -7.95
CA PHE A 117 -3.92 -0.46 -8.02
C PHE A 117 -5.26 -1.03 -8.50
N PHE A 118 -5.19 -2.10 -9.28
CA PHE A 118 -6.34 -2.95 -9.62
C PHE A 118 -6.56 -4.02 -8.56
N ALA A 119 -7.75 -4.60 -8.53
CA ALA A 119 -8.02 -5.76 -7.69
C ALA A 119 -7.13 -6.95 -8.09
N PRO A 120 -6.59 -7.73 -7.13
CA PRO A 120 -6.76 -7.61 -5.67
C PRO A 120 -5.75 -6.67 -4.98
N PHE A 121 -4.85 -6.03 -5.73
CA PHE A 121 -3.78 -5.20 -5.17
C PHE A 121 -4.32 -3.93 -4.50
N CYS A 122 -5.46 -3.39 -4.96
CA CYS A 122 -6.14 -2.27 -4.31
C CYS A 122 -6.55 -2.59 -2.87
N ASP A 123 -6.94 -3.83 -2.59
CA ASP A 123 -7.46 -4.27 -1.28
C ASP A 123 -6.33 -4.49 -0.26
N VAL A 124 -5.07 -4.36 -0.68
CA VAL A 124 -3.90 -4.54 0.20
C VAL A 124 -3.24 -3.22 0.56
N GLY A 125 -3.59 -2.17 -0.19
CA GLY A 125 -3.16 -0.79 0.03
C GLY A 125 -3.84 -0.20 1.26
N ASP A 126 -3.08 0.54 2.06
CA ASP A 126 -3.68 1.49 3.00
C ASP A 126 -3.98 2.77 2.21
N ASP A 127 -5.10 3.45 2.46
CA ASP A 127 -5.49 4.73 1.81
C ASP A 127 -4.40 5.83 1.92
N MET A 128 -3.38 5.57 2.73
CA MET A 128 -2.27 6.46 3.09
C MET A 128 -0.91 6.08 2.48
N GLY A 129 -0.79 5.03 1.65
CA GLY A 129 0.46 4.73 0.93
C GLY A 129 1.71 4.49 1.80
N GLY A 130 1.52 4.06 3.05
CA GLY A 130 2.63 3.85 4.00
C GLY A 130 3.55 2.67 3.65
N SER A 131 4.77 2.66 4.20
CA SER A 131 5.80 1.62 3.97
C SER A 131 5.35 0.18 4.25
N LYS A 132 4.31 -0.02 5.07
CA LYS A 132 3.73 -1.35 5.32
C LYS A 132 2.79 -1.83 4.21
N ALA A 133 2.14 -0.92 3.49
CA ALA A 133 1.24 -1.28 2.40
C ALA A 133 2.02 -1.92 1.25
N ILE A 134 3.17 -1.32 0.89
CA ILE A 134 4.02 -1.87 -0.15
C ILE A 134 4.58 -3.25 0.21
N CYS A 135 4.91 -3.50 1.47
CA CYS A 135 5.32 -4.83 1.93
C CYS A 135 4.25 -5.90 1.69
N ARG A 136 2.97 -5.58 1.91
CA ARG A 136 1.85 -6.51 1.65
C ARG A 136 1.60 -6.71 0.17
N VAL A 137 1.58 -5.62 -0.61
CA VAL A 137 1.42 -5.68 -2.08
C VAL A 137 2.53 -6.53 -2.71
N SER A 138 3.79 -6.30 -2.34
CA SER A 138 4.93 -7.08 -2.82
C SER A 138 4.81 -8.58 -2.47
N ALA A 139 4.31 -8.93 -1.28
CA ALA A 139 4.10 -10.33 -0.91
C ALA A 139 3.03 -11.03 -1.75
N ILE A 140 1.94 -10.33 -2.10
CA ILE A 140 0.90 -10.85 -2.99
C ILE A 140 1.42 -11.00 -4.42
N ILE A 141 2.18 -10.04 -4.92
CA ILE A 141 2.83 -10.13 -6.23
C ILE A 141 3.76 -11.36 -6.28
N GLN A 142 4.63 -11.52 -5.28
CA GLN A 142 5.53 -12.68 -5.17
C GLN A 142 4.75 -14.00 -5.18
N TYR A 143 3.64 -14.08 -4.45
CA TYR A 143 2.77 -15.25 -4.48
C TYR A 143 2.17 -15.51 -5.87
N TYR A 144 1.71 -14.49 -6.60
CA TYR A 144 1.14 -14.70 -7.94
C TYR A 144 2.17 -15.18 -8.96
N PHE A 145 3.43 -14.70 -8.89
CA PHE A 145 4.52 -15.23 -9.72
C PHE A 145 4.84 -16.69 -9.38
N LEU A 146 4.81 -17.05 -8.10
CA LEU A 146 4.99 -18.42 -7.64
C LEU A 146 3.82 -19.34 -8.07
N ALA A 147 2.58 -18.85 -7.95
CA ALA A 147 1.37 -19.57 -8.32
C ALA A 147 1.20 -19.75 -9.83
N ALA A 148 1.68 -18.80 -10.63
CA ALA A 148 1.74 -18.91 -12.08
C ALA A 148 2.89 -19.80 -12.58
N GLY A 149 3.81 -20.20 -11.70
CA GLY A 149 4.95 -21.06 -12.06
C GLY A 149 6.09 -20.34 -12.77
N TYR A 150 6.08 -19.00 -12.82
CA TYR A 150 7.19 -18.22 -13.38
C TYR A 150 8.41 -18.20 -12.46
N VAL A 151 8.17 -18.29 -11.16
CA VAL A 151 9.21 -18.43 -10.13
C VAL A 151 9.04 -19.80 -9.47
N SER A 152 10.12 -20.58 -9.37
CA SER A 152 10.09 -21.92 -8.76
C SER A 152 10.09 -21.86 -7.22
N HIS A 153 10.80 -20.89 -6.66
CA HIS A 153 10.88 -20.64 -5.22
C HIS A 153 11.22 -19.17 -4.95
N LEU A 154 10.73 -18.64 -3.84
CA LEU A 154 11.04 -17.27 -3.41
C LEU A 154 12.30 -17.26 -2.54
N GLU A 155 13.23 -16.36 -2.85
CA GLU A 155 14.36 -16.10 -1.97
C GLU A 155 13.93 -15.40 -0.69
N ARG A 156 14.60 -15.73 0.42
CA ARG A 156 14.34 -15.12 1.72
C ARG A 156 15.24 -13.91 1.95
N HIS A 157 14.67 -12.86 2.53
CA HIS A 157 15.47 -11.72 2.96
C HIS A 157 16.48 -12.14 4.04
N LYS A 158 17.78 -11.89 3.81
CA LYS A 158 18.88 -12.37 4.67
C LYS A 158 18.72 -11.94 6.13
N GLN A 159 18.26 -10.71 6.36
CA GLN A 159 18.09 -10.14 7.69
C GLN A 159 16.72 -10.43 8.33
N ALA A 160 15.73 -10.84 7.52
CA ALA A 160 14.36 -11.04 8.00
C ALA A 160 13.69 -12.23 7.27
N PRO A 161 14.04 -13.47 7.63
CA PRO A 161 13.59 -14.66 6.91
C PRO A 161 12.07 -14.85 6.89
N ARG A 162 11.36 -14.33 7.90
CA ARG A 162 9.88 -14.41 8.04
C ARG A 162 9.12 -13.25 7.39
N MET A 163 9.83 -12.34 6.70
CA MET A 163 9.21 -11.15 6.13
C MET A 163 8.09 -11.51 5.14
N PHE A 164 8.36 -12.44 4.22
CA PHE A 164 7.37 -12.91 3.26
C PHE A 164 6.14 -13.51 3.95
N THR A 165 6.32 -14.49 4.85
CA THR A 165 5.19 -15.20 5.48
C THR A 165 4.31 -14.24 6.28
N LYS A 166 4.93 -13.34 7.05
CA LYS A 166 4.19 -12.32 7.79
C LYS A 166 3.39 -11.39 6.87
N ASN A 167 4.05 -10.82 5.85
CA ASN A 167 3.39 -9.87 4.95
C ASN A 167 2.31 -10.55 4.08
N PHE A 168 2.52 -11.80 3.70
CA PHE A 168 1.57 -12.58 2.91
C PHE A 168 0.31 -12.92 3.70
N GLU A 169 0.47 -13.36 4.96
CA GLU A 169 -0.65 -13.60 5.87
C GLU A 169 -1.45 -12.30 6.11
N GLU A 170 -0.76 -11.20 6.43
CA GLU A 170 -1.39 -9.89 6.58
C GLU A 170 -2.15 -9.51 5.29
N ALA A 171 -1.53 -9.64 4.13
CA ALA A 171 -2.15 -9.29 2.86
C ALA A 171 -3.42 -10.11 2.56
N CYS A 172 -3.41 -11.42 2.84
CA CYS A 172 -4.59 -12.26 2.67
C CYS A 172 -5.75 -11.77 3.55
N HIS A 173 -5.46 -11.36 4.80
CA HIS A 173 -6.48 -10.83 5.70
C HIS A 173 -7.10 -9.52 5.20
N TRP A 174 -6.29 -8.63 4.63
CA TRP A 174 -6.76 -7.38 4.03
C TRP A 174 -7.67 -7.65 2.82
N ILE A 175 -7.27 -8.58 1.94
CA ILE A 175 -8.08 -8.97 0.76
C ILE A 175 -9.41 -9.58 1.18
N LYS A 176 -9.43 -10.48 2.19
CA LYS A 176 -10.69 -11.05 2.71
C LYS A 176 -11.66 -9.97 3.20
N ASN A 177 -11.13 -8.89 3.77
CA ASN A 177 -11.90 -7.78 4.30
C ASN A 177 -12.15 -6.66 3.28
N GLY A 178 -11.86 -6.88 1.99
CA GLY A 178 -12.11 -5.89 0.93
C GLY A 178 -11.36 -4.58 1.14
N GLY A 179 -10.13 -4.63 1.66
CA GLY A 179 -9.33 -3.42 1.93
C GLY A 179 -9.49 -2.83 3.31
N GLU A 180 -10.44 -3.32 4.13
CA GLU A 180 -10.57 -2.84 5.49
C GLU A 180 -9.52 -3.45 6.41
N ARG A 181 -8.92 -2.60 7.25
CA ARG A 181 -7.93 -3.02 8.24
C ARG A 181 -8.51 -4.16 9.08
N PRO A 182 -7.87 -5.35 9.09
CA PRO A 182 -8.34 -6.47 9.89
C PRO A 182 -8.41 -6.06 11.36
N THR A 183 -9.61 -6.17 11.94
CA THR A 183 -9.78 -6.04 13.38
C THR A 183 -8.97 -7.16 14.02
N PRO A 184 -8.07 -6.85 14.97
CA PRO A 184 -7.33 -7.89 15.66
C PRO A 184 -8.36 -8.77 16.36
N VAL A 185 -8.47 -10.03 15.90
CA VAL A 185 -9.25 -11.05 16.60
C VAL A 185 -8.67 -11.10 18.02
N PRO A 186 -9.47 -10.89 19.08
CA PRO A 186 -8.96 -11.04 20.43
C PRO A 186 -8.48 -12.49 20.54
N SER A 187 -7.16 -12.66 20.63
CA SER A 187 -6.55 -13.95 20.84
C SER A 187 -7.15 -14.55 22.10
N SER A 188 -7.84 -15.68 21.95
CA SER A 188 -8.48 -16.42 23.02
C SER A 188 -7.40 -16.95 23.97
N SER A 189 -7.02 -16.12 24.93
CA SER A 189 -6.29 -16.49 26.13
C SER A 189 -7.03 -15.88 27.31
N SER A 190 -8.08 -16.60 27.73
CA SER A 190 -8.73 -16.59 29.05
C SER A 190 -8.53 -15.34 29.93
N ARG A 191 -9.58 -14.54 30.05
CA ARG A 191 -10.07 -14.13 31.38
C ARG A 191 -11.56 -13.78 31.28
N ALA A 192 -12.37 -14.64 31.89
CA ALA A 192 -13.78 -14.36 32.12
C ALA A 192 -13.91 -13.06 32.92
N ALA A 193 -14.58 -12.07 32.33
CA ALA A 193 -15.06 -10.89 33.02
C ALA A 193 -16.55 -10.76 32.70
N THR A 194 -17.35 -11.32 33.60
CA THR A 194 -18.69 -10.89 34.02
C THR A 194 -19.50 -10.04 33.05
N VAL A 195 -20.52 -10.72 32.50
CA VAL A 195 -21.88 -10.25 32.24
C VAL A 195 -22.20 -8.90 32.90
N ARG A 196 -22.45 -7.87 32.09
CA ARG A 196 -23.40 -6.82 32.44
C ARG A 196 -24.38 -6.62 31.29
N ARG A 197 -25.53 -7.25 31.50
CA ARG A 197 -26.77 -7.13 30.75
C ARG A 197 -27.28 -5.70 30.89
N GLU A 198 -27.40 -4.97 29.79
CA GLU A 198 -28.37 -3.88 29.68
C GLU A 198 -29.26 -4.13 28.48
N SER A 199 -30.50 -4.42 28.81
CA SER A 199 -31.62 -4.65 27.91
C SER A 199 -32.08 -3.31 27.35
N ARG A 200 -32.29 -3.23 26.03
CA ARG A 200 -33.35 -2.42 25.42
C ARG A 200 -33.77 -3.05 24.09
N GLU A 201 -34.76 -3.93 24.22
CA GLU A 201 -35.95 -4.10 23.35
C GLU A 201 -36.41 -2.74 22.73
N SER A 202 -36.90 -2.61 21.49
CA SER A 202 -37.41 -3.57 20.50
C SER A 202 -37.64 -2.90 19.11
N ILE A 203 -37.92 -3.74 18.09
CA ILE A 203 -38.71 -3.52 16.84
C ILE A 203 -37.98 -2.75 15.70
N GLU A 204 -37.88 -3.17 14.43
CA GLU A 204 -38.79 -3.94 13.57
C GLU A 204 -38.06 -4.66 12.41
N THR A 205 -38.59 -5.82 12.06
CA THR A 205 -38.32 -6.68 10.92
C THR A 205 -38.85 -6.13 9.59
N VAL A 206 -38.09 -6.22 8.50
CA VAL A 206 -38.65 -6.52 7.17
C VAL A 206 -37.69 -7.44 6.40
N ALA A 207 -38.10 -8.70 6.30
CA ALA A 207 -37.61 -9.65 5.31
C ALA A 207 -38.43 -9.47 4.02
N HIS A 208 -37.79 -9.43 2.85
CA HIS A 208 -38.43 -9.79 1.59
C HIS A 208 -37.46 -10.59 0.70
N ALA A 209 -37.83 -11.85 0.48
CA ALA A 209 -37.31 -12.71 -0.57
C ALA A 209 -38.15 -12.50 -1.82
N VAL A 210 -37.54 -12.45 -3.01
CA VAL A 210 -38.21 -12.81 -4.28
C VAL A 210 -37.26 -13.58 -5.21
N THR A 211 -37.82 -14.72 -5.61
CA THR A 211 -37.50 -15.76 -6.58
C THR A 211 -37.05 -15.33 -7.99
N THR A 212 -36.33 -16.27 -8.61
CA THR A 212 -35.82 -16.43 -9.98
C THR A 212 -36.78 -16.24 -11.17
N THR A 213 -36.26 -15.80 -12.33
CA THR A 213 -36.18 -16.56 -13.62
C THR A 213 -35.61 -15.70 -14.79
N PRO A 214 -35.13 -16.32 -15.90
CA PRO A 214 -34.14 -15.72 -16.81
C PRO A 214 -34.73 -15.17 -18.12
N ARG A 215 -34.02 -14.22 -18.76
CA ARG A 215 -34.22 -13.92 -20.19
C ARG A 215 -32.92 -13.41 -20.83
N SER A 216 -32.54 -14.08 -21.92
CA SER A 216 -31.43 -13.73 -22.83
C SER A 216 -31.88 -12.62 -23.79
N VAL A 217 -31.10 -11.54 -23.93
CA VAL A 217 -30.83 -10.83 -25.20
C VAL A 217 -29.43 -10.18 -25.12
N THR A 218 -28.72 -10.26 -26.25
CA THR A 218 -27.39 -9.78 -26.61
C THR A 218 -27.19 -8.25 -26.63
N VAL A 219 -25.90 -7.88 -26.66
CA VAL A 219 -25.24 -6.65 -27.17
C VAL A 219 -24.70 -5.70 -26.08
N THR A 220 -23.36 -5.67 -26.04
CA THR A 220 -22.44 -4.55 -25.83
C THR A 220 -22.84 -3.45 -24.84
N GLU A 221 -22.08 -3.28 -23.75
CA GLU A 221 -21.56 -1.97 -23.30
C GLU A 221 -20.82 -2.03 -21.94
N VAL A 222 -19.75 -1.23 -21.88
CA VAL A 222 -19.36 -0.31 -20.79
C VAL A 222 -19.07 -0.90 -19.40
N ARG A 223 -17.78 -0.85 -19.05
CA ARG A 223 -17.27 -0.98 -17.68
C ARG A 223 -17.95 0.04 -16.78
N ALA A 224 -18.77 -0.43 -15.86
CA ALA A 224 -19.35 0.38 -14.80
C ALA A 224 -18.26 0.78 -13.79
N PHE A 225 -17.97 2.07 -13.73
CA PHE A 225 -17.23 2.72 -12.65
C PHE A 225 -18.09 2.72 -11.38
N VAL A 226 -17.54 2.24 -10.26
CA VAL A 226 -18.06 2.55 -8.93
C VAL A 226 -17.11 3.55 -8.29
N PRO A 227 -17.52 4.80 -8.02
CA PRO A 227 -16.66 5.78 -7.35
C PRO A 227 -16.55 5.47 -5.85
N LEU A 228 -15.31 5.50 -5.33
CA LEU A 228 -15.03 5.41 -3.89
C LEU A 228 -15.63 6.61 -3.15
N LYS A 229 -16.44 6.32 -2.12
CA LYS A 229 -16.91 7.29 -1.14
C LYS A 229 -15.75 7.72 -0.23
N ARG A 230 -15.38 9.00 -0.27
CA ARG A 230 -14.63 9.68 0.80
C ARG A 230 -15.62 10.46 1.66
N GLU A 231 -15.72 10.12 2.94
CA GLU A 231 -16.13 11.07 3.97
C GLU A 231 -15.08 11.13 5.09
N ARG A 232 -14.69 12.37 5.43
CA ARG A 232 -13.82 12.74 6.54
C ARG A 232 -14.66 13.29 7.70
N LYS A 233 -14.33 12.89 8.92
CA LYS A 233 -14.33 13.65 10.19
C LYS A 233 -13.47 12.82 11.14
N GLY A 234 -12.37 13.29 11.73
CA GLY A 234 -12.25 14.49 12.54
C GLY A 234 -12.14 14.05 14.01
N ASP A 235 -11.04 14.43 14.65
CA ASP A 235 -10.83 14.61 16.10
C ASP A 235 -10.23 13.51 17.02
N ILE A 236 -9.06 13.90 17.59
CA ILE A 236 -8.73 13.96 19.03
C ILE A 236 -7.75 12.94 19.66
N THR A 237 -6.64 13.54 20.15
CA THR A 237 -5.75 13.26 21.29
C THR A 237 -4.70 12.14 21.27
N ASP A 238 -3.44 12.60 21.28
CA ASP A 238 -2.37 12.27 22.25
C ASP A 238 -2.71 11.26 23.33
N GLN A 239 -2.02 10.10 23.32
CA GLN A 239 -1.45 9.49 24.54
C GLN A 239 -0.20 8.67 24.19
N LEU A 240 0.96 9.15 24.66
CA LEU A 240 2.20 8.38 24.77
C LEU A 240 2.05 7.27 25.82
N PRO A 241 2.40 5.99 25.55
CA PRO A 241 2.43 4.97 26.59
C PRO A 241 3.80 4.92 27.30
N LYS A 242 3.79 5.10 28.63
CA LYS A 242 4.94 4.89 29.53
C LYS A 242 5.32 3.40 29.61
N PRO A 243 6.62 3.05 29.67
CA PRO A 243 7.05 1.65 29.80
C PRO A 243 6.89 1.12 31.25
N LYS A 244 6.46 -0.14 31.32
CA LYS A 244 6.08 -0.90 32.52
C LYS A 244 7.33 -1.59 33.12
N ARG A 245 7.73 -1.21 34.35
CA ARG A 245 8.81 -1.87 35.12
C ARG A 245 8.47 -3.36 35.37
N GLN A 246 9.33 -4.27 34.92
CA GLN A 246 9.32 -5.68 35.34
C GLN A 246 9.97 -5.80 36.72
N ALA A 247 9.23 -6.32 37.69
CA ALA A 247 9.77 -6.76 38.98
C ALA A 247 10.31 -8.19 38.82
N ARG A 248 11.63 -8.36 39.00
CA ARG A 248 12.31 -9.66 38.99
C ARG A 248 12.25 -10.26 40.39
N ALA A 249 11.58 -11.40 40.51
CA ALA A 249 11.47 -12.19 41.73
C ALA A 249 12.87 -12.74 42.14
N ARG A 250 13.25 -12.54 43.41
CA ARG A 250 14.38 -13.19 44.07
C ARG A 250 13.92 -14.55 44.60
N ASN A 251 14.56 -15.62 44.16
CA ASN A 251 14.45 -16.93 44.80
C ASN A 251 15.34 -16.96 46.05
N SER A 252 14.74 -17.28 47.20
CA SER A 252 15.43 -17.60 48.45
C SER A 252 15.49 -19.12 48.61
N THR A 253 16.71 -19.67 48.68
CA THR A 253 16.95 -21.04 49.13
C THR A 253 17.40 -21.02 50.60
N LYS A 254 16.68 -21.76 51.43
CA LYS A 254 17.02 -22.12 52.82
C LYS A 254 17.78 -23.47 52.86
N ALA A 255 18.37 -23.72 54.04
CA ALA A 255 19.01 -24.92 54.59
C ALA A 255 20.55 -24.89 54.50
N SER A 256 21.34 -25.08 55.57
CA SER A 256 21.11 -25.85 56.81
C SER A 256 21.84 -25.27 58.03
N GLU A 257 21.28 -25.53 59.22
CA GLU A 257 21.94 -25.47 60.53
C GLU A 257 22.79 -26.74 60.79
N SER A 258 24.02 -26.57 61.29
CA SER A 258 24.58 -27.36 62.41
C SER A 258 25.88 -26.73 62.93
N THR A 259 26.05 -26.83 64.24
CA THR A 259 26.85 -26.00 65.17
C THR A 259 28.29 -26.52 65.40
N PRO A 260 29.12 -25.97 66.32
CA PRO A 260 30.44 -25.40 65.97
C PRO A 260 31.63 -26.11 66.62
N THR A 261 32.81 -26.11 65.99
CA THR A 261 34.09 -26.02 66.73
C THR A 261 35.29 -25.75 65.81
N GLN A 262 36.17 -24.87 66.29
CA GLN A 262 37.56 -24.62 65.85
C GLN A 262 37.79 -23.95 64.49
N GLY A 263 38.38 -22.75 64.52
CA GLY A 263 38.98 -22.15 63.34
C GLY A 263 39.10 -20.63 63.33
N ILE A 264 39.52 -20.00 64.43
CA ILE A 264 39.70 -18.52 64.49
C ILE A 264 40.77 -18.01 63.51
N LEU A 265 41.56 -18.89 62.87
CA LEU A 265 42.53 -18.51 61.85
C LEU A 265 42.01 -18.59 60.39
N SER A 266 40.82 -19.14 60.11
CA SER A 266 40.26 -19.16 58.73
C SER A 266 39.29 -18.01 58.41
N SER A 267 38.91 -17.23 59.42
CA SER A 267 37.92 -16.15 59.26
C SER A 267 38.49 -14.88 58.61
N VAL A 268 39.82 -14.72 58.57
CA VAL A 268 40.46 -13.55 57.94
C VAL A 268 40.56 -13.77 56.42
N GLU A 269 40.96 -14.96 55.97
CA GLU A 269 41.05 -15.30 54.55
C GLU A 269 39.67 -15.36 53.87
N ALA A 270 38.64 -15.87 54.55
CA ALA A 270 37.27 -15.85 54.03
C ALA A 270 36.68 -14.41 53.91
N SER A 271 37.13 -13.49 54.77
CA SER A 271 36.73 -12.07 54.72
C SER A 271 37.46 -11.33 53.58
N GLU A 272 38.74 -11.63 53.35
CA GLU A 272 39.51 -11.05 52.24
C GLU A 272 38.99 -11.49 50.87
N VAL A 273 38.59 -12.77 50.72
CA VAL A 273 37.96 -13.28 49.49
C VAL A 273 36.60 -12.60 49.23
N GLY A 274 35.80 -12.34 50.27
CA GLY A 274 34.55 -11.60 50.15
C GLY A 274 34.75 -10.13 49.77
N VAL A 275 35.79 -9.47 50.29
CA VAL A 275 36.15 -8.10 49.93
C VAL A 275 36.67 -8.02 48.48
N ALA A 276 37.43 -9.01 48.02
CA ALA A 276 37.87 -9.10 46.63
C ALA A 276 36.67 -9.26 45.67
N GLN A 277 35.73 -10.16 45.98
CA GLN A 277 34.51 -10.34 45.17
C GLN A 277 33.65 -9.07 45.11
N LEU A 278 33.50 -8.36 46.23
CA LEU A 278 32.77 -7.08 46.25
C LEU A 278 33.50 -5.99 45.45
N ARG A 279 34.84 -5.97 45.44
CA ARG A 279 35.62 -5.04 44.61
C ARG A 279 35.43 -5.32 43.12
N ASP A 280 35.42 -6.58 42.72
CA ASP A 280 35.16 -6.98 41.34
C ASP A 280 33.73 -6.64 40.90
N GLU A 281 32.74 -6.84 41.78
CA GLU A 281 31.35 -6.45 41.53
C GLU A 281 31.19 -4.94 41.42
N ILE A 282 31.87 -4.16 42.28
CA ILE A 282 31.91 -2.69 42.19
C ILE A 282 32.56 -2.24 40.88
N ALA A 283 33.68 -2.86 40.47
CA ALA A 283 34.34 -2.54 39.21
C ALA A 283 33.44 -2.85 38.00
N SER A 284 32.74 -3.99 38.02
CA SER A 284 31.75 -4.35 37.00
C SER A 284 30.61 -3.33 36.92
N LEU A 285 30.05 -2.92 38.06
CA LEU A 285 28.97 -1.92 38.11
C LEU A 285 29.44 -0.53 37.65
N ILE A 286 30.70 -0.16 37.90
CA ILE A 286 31.28 1.09 37.40
C ILE A 286 31.40 1.04 35.87
N SER A 287 31.84 -0.08 35.31
CA SER A 287 31.90 -0.29 33.86
C SER A 287 30.51 -0.21 33.23
N GLU A 288 29.54 -0.95 33.78
CA GLU A 288 28.16 -0.95 33.29
C GLU A 288 27.53 0.45 33.35
N LYS A 289 27.80 1.22 34.42
CA LYS A 289 27.36 2.61 34.53
C LYS A 289 27.96 3.48 33.43
N ALA A 290 29.24 3.32 33.12
CA ALA A 290 29.90 4.08 32.05
C ALA A 290 29.28 3.75 30.68
N ASP A 291 29.02 2.48 30.41
CA ASP A 291 28.39 2.01 29.18
C ASP A 291 26.97 2.54 29.03
N LEU A 292 26.16 2.48 30.10
CA LEU A 292 24.80 3.03 30.11
C LEU A 292 24.79 4.55 29.91
N GLN A 293 25.74 5.28 30.50
CA GLN A 293 25.87 6.72 30.27
C GLN A 293 26.27 7.06 28.84
N SER A 294 27.13 6.24 28.22
CA SER A 294 27.50 6.37 26.80
C SER A 294 26.28 6.13 25.90
N HIS A 295 25.53 5.06 26.17
CA HIS A 295 24.32 4.72 25.44
C HIS A 295 23.26 5.83 25.53
N LEU A 296 23.01 6.36 26.73
CA LEU A 296 22.04 7.43 26.95
C LEU A 296 22.42 8.71 26.18
N LYS A 297 23.72 9.03 26.10
CA LYS A 297 24.20 10.16 25.29
C LYS A 297 23.96 9.91 23.81
N HIS A 298 24.26 8.71 23.32
CA HIS A 298 24.05 8.34 21.92
C HIS A 298 22.57 8.41 21.53
N GLU A 299 21.69 7.84 22.35
CA GLU A 299 20.24 7.95 22.16
C GLU A 299 19.77 9.41 22.22
N GLY A 300 20.28 10.21 23.15
CA GLY A 300 19.95 11.64 23.23
C GLY A 300 20.38 12.46 22.00
N HIS A 301 21.43 12.04 21.30
CA HIS A 301 21.79 12.62 20.00
C HIS A 301 20.85 12.14 18.88
N ALA A 302 20.49 10.86 18.87
CA ALA A 302 19.54 10.32 17.90
C ALA A 302 18.15 10.98 18.02
N TYR A 303 17.64 11.17 19.25
CA TYR A 303 16.37 11.85 19.50
C TYR A 303 16.39 13.31 19.01
N ARG A 304 17.47 14.06 19.26
CA ARG A 304 17.60 15.43 18.73
C ARG A 304 17.66 15.47 17.21
N GLY A 305 18.29 14.49 16.58
CA GLY A 305 18.26 14.35 15.11
C GLY A 305 16.85 14.13 14.58
N LEU A 306 16.09 13.24 15.23
CA LEU A 306 14.69 12.97 14.87
C LEU A 306 13.78 14.19 15.11
N GLU A 307 14.01 14.97 16.17
CA GLU A 307 13.29 16.22 16.41
C GLU A 307 13.53 17.24 15.29
N GLN A 308 14.78 17.39 14.83
CA GLN A 308 15.12 18.26 13.71
C GLN A 308 14.51 17.77 12.39
N GLU A 309 14.53 16.46 12.11
CA GLU A 309 13.89 15.88 10.94
C GLU A 309 12.36 16.09 10.95
N LEU A 310 11.74 15.98 12.13
CA LEU A 310 10.31 16.24 12.29
C LEU A 310 9.96 17.70 12.03
N GLU A 311 10.77 18.64 12.54
CA GLU A 311 10.58 20.08 12.31
C GLU A 311 10.73 20.42 10.81
N GLN A 312 11.76 19.89 10.15
CA GLN A 312 11.94 20.07 8.70
C GLN A 312 10.78 19.47 7.89
N ALA A 313 10.28 18.30 8.30
CA ALA A 313 9.14 17.67 7.63
C ALA A 313 7.85 18.50 7.80
N GLN A 314 7.65 19.12 8.98
CA GLN A 314 6.52 20.01 9.22
C GLN A 314 6.60 21.29 8.39
N GLU A 315 7.78 21.90 8.27
CA GLU A 315 8.00 23.09 7.44
C GLU A 315 7.76 22.78 5.95
N ALA A 316 8.31 21.66 5.45
CA ALA A 316 8.09 21.22 4.08
C ALA A 316 6.61 20.90 3.79
N ALA A 317 5.89 20.32 4.76
CA ALA A 317 4.46 20.06 4.63
C ALA A 317 3.64 21.36 4.58
N ALA A 318 3.99 22.37 5.38
CA ALA A 318 3.34 23.68 5.36
C ALA A 318 3.57 24.39 4.02
N GLU A 319 4.79 24.33 3.49
CA GLU A 319 5.12 24.93 2.19
C GLU A 319 4.38 24.22 1.03
N ALA A 320 4.32 22.89 1.06
CA ALA A 320 3.57 22.12 0.08
C ALA A 320 2.07 22.44 0.12
N GLN A 321 1.51 22.63 1.32
CA GLN A 321 0.12 23.03 1.49
C GLN A 321 -0.13 24.45 0.93
N ALA A 322 0.78 25.40 1.16
CA ALA A 322 0.67 26.74 0.58
C ALA A 322 0.66 26.68 -0.96
N ARG A 323 1.60 25.93 -1.55
CA ARG A 323 1.67 25.73 -3.01
C ARG A 323 0.41 25.06 -3.57
N ALA A 324 -0.15 24.09 -2.87
CA ALA A 324 -1.40 23.44 -3.28
C ALA A 324 -2.57 24.42 -3.29
N THR A 325 -2.69 25.27 -2.25
CA THR A 325 -3.76 26.28 -2.21
C THR A 325 -3.65 27.34 -3.31
N GLU A 326 -2.43 27.73 -3.67
CA GLU A 326 -2.19 28.65 -4.78
C GLU A 326 -2.54 28.00 -6.14
N ALA A 327 -2.13 26.75 -6.36
CA ALA A 327 -2.46 25.99 -7.56
C ALA A 327 -3.98 25.80 -7.72
N GLU A 328 -4.70 25.50 -6.63
CA GLU A 328 -6.17 25.42 -6.65
C GLU A 328 -6.82 26.76 -7.00
N ALA A 329 -6.28 27.89 -6.53
CA ALA A 329 -6.78 29.21 -6.86
C ALA A 329 -6.61 29.51 -8.36
N LEU A 330 -5.44 29.23 -8.92
CA LEU A 330 -5.16 29.38 -10.36
C LEU A 330 -6.05 28.47 -11.20
N ALA A 331 -6.25 27.21 -10.80
CA ALA A 331 -7.14 26.29 -11.52
C ALA A 331 -8.58 26.80 -11.57
N ARG A 332 -9.09 27.38 -10.46
CA ARG A 332 -10.42 28.01 -10.43
C ARG A 332 -10.50 29.24 -11.33
N GLU A 333 -9.44 30.02 -11.45
CA GLU A 333 -9.39 31.17 -12.35
C GLU A 333 -9.40 30.74 -13.81
N CYS A 334 -8.54 29.78 -14.20
CA CYS A 334 -8.54 29.18 -15.53
C CYS A 334 -9.91 28.59 -15.89
N GLN A 335 -10.59 27.93 -14.95
CA GLN A 335 -11.94 27.41 -15.17
C GLN A 335 -12.97 28.51 -15.45
N LYS A 336 -12.88 29.65 -14.75
CA LYS A 336 -13.76 30.81 -14.99
C LYS A 336 -13.50 31.41 -16.37
N GLU A 337 -12.24 31.53 -16.78
CA GLU A 337 -11.88 32.03 -18.11
C GLU A 337 -12.33 31.10 -19.22
N ALA A 338 -12.12 29.79 -19.07
CA ALA A 338 -12.59 28.79 -20.02
C ALA A 338 -14.11 28.87 -20.23
N LYS A 339 -14.88 29.05 -19.16
CA LYS A 339 -16.34 29.27 -19.24
C LYS A 339 -16.68 30.55 -20.02
N LYS A 340 -15.97 31.66 -19.75
CA LYS A 340 -16.18 32.93 -20.48
C LYS A 340 -15.89 32.76 -21.98
N TRP A 341 -14.80 32.10 -22.34
CA TRP A 341 -14.43 31.85 -23.73
C TRP A 341 -15.41 30.93 -24.44
N LYS A 342 -15.89 29.88 -23.77
CA LYS A 342 -16.93 28.99 -24.29
C LYS A 342 -18.23 29.75 -24.60
N THR A 343 -18.67 30.64 -23.70
CA THR A 343 -19.86 31.47 -23.94
C THR A 343 -19.65 32.45 -25.11
N LYS A 344 -18.46 33.06 -25.23
CA LYS A 344 -18.14 33.93 -26.37
C LYS A 344 -18.11 33.15 -27.70
N ALA A 345 -17.49 31.98 -27.73
CA ALA A 345 -17.42 31.13 -28.92
C ALA A 345 -18.82 30.72 -29.40
N THR A 346 -19.66 30.21 -28.49
CA THR A 346 -21.05 29.82 -28.84
C THR A 346 -21.91 30.99 -29.32
N ARG A 347 -21.67 32.21 -28.81
CA ARG A 347 -22.32 33.42 -29.33
C ARG A 347 -21.84 33.78 -30.73
N ALA A 348 -20.53 33.76 -30.96
CA ALA A 348 -19.95 34.03 -32.26
C ALA A 348 -20.40 33.01 -33.32
N GLU A 349 -20.51 31.73 -32.95
CA GLU A 349 -21.06 30.68 -33.83
C GLU A 349 -22.51 30.95 -34.23
N LYS A 350 -23.35 31.41 -33.29
CA LYS A 350 -24.73 31.80 -33.60
C LYS A 350 -24.79 33.00 -34.53
N GLU A 351 -24.00 34.03 -34.26
CA GLU A 351 -23.92 35.25 -35.11
C GLU A 351 -23.41 34.90 -36.52
N ALA A 352 -22.43 33.99 -36.64
CA ALA A 352 -21.96 33.50 -37.93
C ALA A 352 -23.04 32.67 -38.67
N ALA A 353 -23.81 31.85 -37.95
CA ALA A 353 -24.92 31.10 -38.53
C ALA A 353 -26.04 32.01 -39.03
N THR A 354 -26.38 33.07 -38.29
CA THR A 354 -27.37 34.06 -38.73
C THR A 354 -26.90 34.83 -39.96
N ALA A 355 -25.64 35.28 -39.98
CA ALA A 355 -25.07 35.96 -41.14
C ALA A 355 -25.03 35.06 -42.39
N LYS A 356 -24.72 33.77 -42.22
CA LYS A 356 -24.77 32.80 -43.32
C LYS A 356 -26.19 32.64 -43.87
N ASN A 357 -27.20 32.53 -43.01
CA ASN A 357 -28.60 32.44 -43.44
C ASN A 357 -29.04 33.71 -44.19
N GLU A 358 -28.67 34.90 -43.71
CA GLU A 358 -28.96 36.17 -44.39
C GLU A 358 -28.32 36.23 -45.78
N LEU A 359 -27.07 35.79 -45.92
CA LEU A 359 -26.40 35.69 -47.22
C LEU A 359 -27.08 34.70 -48.16
N GLU A 360 -27.56 33.56 -47.66
CA GLU A 360 -28.32 32.59 -48.47
C GLU A 360 -29.65 33.17 -48.95
N VAL A 361 -30.36 33.89 -48.08
CA VAL A 361 -31.60 34.59 -48.44
C VAL A 361 -31.33 35.65 -49.51
N LEU A 362 -30.33 36.52 -49.32
CA LEU A 362 -29.95 37.53 -50.31
C LEU A 362 -29.54 36.91 -51.64
N ARG A 363 -28.75 35.82 -51.62
CA ARG A 363 -28.37 35.09 -52.82
C ARG A 363 -29.59 34.56 -53.56
N SER A 364 -30.54 33.96 -52.85
CA SER A 364 -31.77 33.44 -53.45
C SER A 364 -32.65 34.54 -54.05
N GLY A 365 -32.77 35.69 -53.36
CA GLY A 365 -33.49 36.87 -53.85
C GLY A 365 -32.88 37.40 -55.15
N LEU A 366 -31.56 37.62 -55.17
CA LEU A 366 -30.83 38.04 -56.37
C LEU A 366 -31.00 37.07 -57.53
N THR A 367 -30.92 35.76 -57.30
CA THR A 367 -31.13 34.77 -58.38
C THR A 367 -32.55 34.79 -58.93
N ASN A 368 -33.55 35.05 -58.08
CA ASN A 368 -34.94 35.17 -58.52
C ASN A 368 -35.17 36.44 -59.35
N GLU A 369 -34.68 37.59 -58.87
CA GLU A 369 -34.75 38.87 -59.60
C GLU A 369 -34.06 38.76 -60.97
N LEU A 370 -32.86 38.17 -61.02
CA LEU A 370 -32.15 37.95 -62.29
C LEU A 370 -32.95 37.06 -63.24
N GLY A 371 -33.60 36.01 -62.72
CA GLY A 371 -34.47 35.12 -63.50
C GLY A 371 -35.75 35.79 -64.00
N GLU A 372 -36.32 36.74 -63.25
CA GLU A 372 -37.44 37.57 -63.70
C GLU A 372 -37.01 38.54 -64.80
N VAL A 373 -35.87 39.21 -64.63
CA VAL A 373 -35.30 40.10 -65.64
C VAL A 373 -35.03 39.33 -66.93
N LEU A 374 -34.36 38.18 -66.88
CA LEU A 374 -34.10 37.35 -68.07
C LEU A 374 -35.39 36.94 -68.79
N ARG A 375 -36.42 36.51 -68.05
CA ARG A 375 -37.75 36.20 -68.61
C ARG A 375 -38.40 37.39 -69.29
N SER A 376 -38.24 38.61 -68.75
CA SER A 376 -38.78 39.84 -69.35
C SER A 376 -38.13 40.20 -70.69
N TYR A 377 -36.88 39.76 -70.91
CA TYR A 377 -36.15 39.95 -72.17
C TYR A 377 -36.32 38.80 -73.17
N GLY A 378 -37.09 37.76 -72.82
CA GLY A 378 -37.36 36.61 -73.70
C GLY A 378 -36.16 35.67 -73.89
N LEU A 379 -35.21 35.68 -72.94
CA LEU A 379 -34.05 34.79 -72.88
C LEU A 379 -34.32 33.53 -72.07
#